data_AF-A0A960JEJ5-F1
#
_entry.id   AF-A0A960JEJ5-F1
#
_cell.length_a   1.000
_cell.length_b   1.000
_cell.length_c   1.000
_cell.angle_alpha   90.00
_cell.angle_beta   90.00
_cell.angle_gamma   90.00
#
_symmetry.space_group_name_H-M   'P 1'
#
loop_
_entity.id
_entity.type
_entity.pdbx_description
1 polymer ?
#
loop_
_entity_poly.entity_id
_entity_poly.type
_entity_poly.pdbx_seq_one_letter_code
_entity_poly.pdbx_strand_id
1 'polypeptide(L)'
;GLMFTEKLQRTRRLLFYISGAAPFVFVFAIYNQLVFGSPVALFLHYEVTYPTLSALYEFLISPSRGLFFFSPILIFAILAFFDSPDRGFRRHRVKIATIFFVLLGVIGFSEKYGGDSIGARHLIVIIPLLLDSFFDGEIEDYSSIGRGLLFTASFLLCTIPMLTYSFAPPELQFPHNSFWQPLLYDTNLFTMTLANTFGLVRSVWTILPAGVLLLLAIYCVWRDAKFPF
;
A
#
# COMPACT_ATOMS: atom_id res chain seq x y z
N GLY A 1 8.23 23.28 -3.03
CA GLY A 1 8.58 22.27 -4.05
C GLY A 1 9.34 22.89 -5.21
N LEU A 2 10.17 22.12 -5.93
CA LEU A 2 11.05 22.56 -7.04
C LEU A 2 10.39 23.48 -8.10
N MET A 3 9.07 23.35 -8.31
CA MET A 3 8.29 24.17 -9.23
C MET A 3 7.92 25.57 -8.70
N PHE A 4 8.15 25.84 -7.42
CA PHE A 4 7.71 27.06 -6.71
C PHE A 4 8.89 27.98 -6.34
N THR A 5 10.04 27.82 -7.01
CA THR A 5 11.25 28.60 -6.74
C THR A 5 11.69 29.42 -7.94
N GLU A 6 12.29 30.58 -7.68
CA GLU A 6 12.93 31.40 -8.71
C GLU A 6 13.90 30.56 -9.57
N LYS A 7 14.00 30.90 -10.87
CA LYS A 7 14.76 30.11 -11.87
C LYS A 7 16.18 29.75 -11.42
N LEU A 8 16.88 30.68 -10.76
CA LEU A 8 18.26 30.45 -10.29
C LEU A 8 18.33 29.45 -9.12
N GLN A 9 17.39 29.53 -8.18
CA GLN A 9 17.31 28.61 -7.04
C GLN A 9 16.79 27.23 -7.45
N ARG A 10 16.00 27.16 -8.53
CA ARG A 10 15.48 25.91 -9.09
C ARG A 10 16.62 24.99 -9.53
N THR A 11 17.61 25.51 -10.28
CA THR A 11 18.75 24.70 -10.75
C THR A 11 19.55 24.14 -9.60
N ARG A 12 19.84 24.96 -8.58
CA ARG A 12 20.58 24.52 -7.38
C ARG A 12 19.83 23.43 -6.61
N ARG A 13 18.52 23.58 -6.42
CA ARG A 13 17.68 22.56 -5.78
C ARG A 13 17.59 21.27 -6.60
N LEU A 14 17.60 21.39 -7.92
CA LEU A 14 17.55 20.25 -8.83
C LEU A 14 18.87 19.47 -8.80
N LEU A 15 20.00 20.19 -8.78
CA LEU A 15 21.32 19.60 -8.57
C LEU A 15 21.42 18.88 -7.22
N PHE A 16 20.90 19.47 -6.13
CA PHE A 16 20.84 18.77 -4.84
C PHE A 16 19.99 17.50 -4.90
N TYR A 17 18.83 17.56 -5.55
CA TYR A 17 17.95 16.39 -5.70
C TYR A 17 18.62 15.29 -6.52
N ILE A 18 19.25 15.63 -7.65
CA ILE A 18 20.02 14.70 -8.49
C ILE A 18 21.19 14.13 -7.69
N SER A 19 21.93 14.96 -6.95
CA SER A 19 23.07 14.51 -6.14
C SER A 19 22.65 13.51 -5.06
N GLY A 20 21.45 13.67 -4.49
CA GLY A 20 20.88 12.72 -3.54
C GLY A 20 20.44 11.41 -4.20
N ALA A 21 19.94 11.44 -5.44
CA ALA A 21 19.54 10.25 -6.18
C ALA A 21 20.73 9.49 -6.81
N ALA A 22 21.81 10.20 -7.13
CA ALA A 22 23.00 9.67 -7.81
C ALA A 22 23.58 8.38 -7.19
N PRO A 23 23.80 8.27 -5.86
CA PRO A 23 24.36 7.04 -5.30
C PRO A 23 23.45 5.83 -5.51
N PHE A 24 22.13 6.00 -5.42
CA PHE A 24 21.16 4.92 -5.63
C PHE A 24 21.12 4.47 -7.10
N VAL A 25 21.12 5.41 -8.03
CA VAL A 25 21.18 5.11 -9.46
C VAL A 25 22.50 4.41 -9.81
N PHE A 26 23.61 4.83 -9.21
CA PHE A 26 24.92 4.21 -9.42
C PHE A 26 24.97 2.77 -8.92
N VAL A 27 24.50 2.51 -7.70
CA VAL A 27 24.41 1.15 -7.13
C VAL A 27 23.50 0.27 -7.99
N PHE A 28 22.35 0.80 -8.43
CA PHE A 28 21.42 0.09 -9.30
C PHE A 28 22.04 -0.24 -10.66
N ALA A 29 22.78 0.68 -11.27
CA ALA A 29 23.47 0.45 -12.53
C ALA A 29 24.56 -0.63 -12.41
N ILE A 30 25.33 -0.65 -11.30
CA ILE A 30 26.29 -1.72 -11.03
C ILE A 30 25.57 -3.06 -10.89
N TYR A 31 24.50 -3.11 -10.09
CA TYR A 31 23.70 -4.32 -9.93
C TYR A 31 23.21 -4.85 -11.28
N ASN A 32 22.64 -3.98 -12.12
CA ASN A 32 22.17 -4.38 -13.44
C ASN A 32 23.30 -4.85 -14.36
N GLN A 33 24.47 -4.19 -14.31
CA GLN A 33 25.63 -4.63 -15.07
C GLN A 33 26.11 -6.02 -14.64
N LEU A 34 26.11 -6.31 -13.34
CA LEU A 34 26.57 -7.59 -12.79
C LEU A 34 25.60 -8.74 -13.09
N VAL A 35 24.28 -8.48 -13.02
CA VAL A 35 23.25 -9.53 -13.18
C VAL A 35 22.80 -9.69 -14.63
N PHE A 36 22.63 -8.59 -15.36
CA PHE A 36 22.06 -8.57 -16.71
C PHE A 36 23.07 -8.21 -17.82
N GLY A 37 24.31 -7.90 -17.46
CA GLY A 37 25.37 -7.53 -18.41
C GLY A 37 25.22 -6.13 -19.02
N SER A 38 24.21 -5.36 -18.63
CA SER A 38 23.98 -3.98 -19.09
C SER A 38 23.44 -3.12 -17.94
N PRO A 39 23.89 -1.87 -17.77
CA PRO A 39 23.48 -1.03 -16.64
C PRO A 39 22.04 -0.52 -16.78
N VAL A 40 21.53 -0.51 -18.03
CA VAL A 40 20.18 -0.07 -18.40
C VAL A 40 19.29 -1.25 -18.76
N ALA A 41 19.70 -2.48 -18.43
CA ALA A 41 18.85 -3.64 -18.60
C ALA A 41 17.55 -3.43 -17.79
N LEU A 42 16.43 -3.38 -18.49
CA LEU A 42 15.10 -3.38 -17.90
C LEU A 42 14.52 -4.78 -18.11
N PHE A 43 13.95 -5.36 -17.06
CA PHE A 43 13.11 -6.55 -17.18
C PHE A 43 11.81 -6.19 -17.90
N LEU A 44 11.87 -6.03 -19.22
CA LEU A 44 10.71 -5.89 -20.08
C LEU A 44 10.35 -7.28 -20.64
N HIS A 45 10.03 -8.21 -19.74
CA HIS A 45 9.43 -9.50 -20.15
C HIS A 45 7.90 -9.42 -20.23
N TYR A 46 7.34 -8.26 -19.91
CA TYR A 46 5.92 -8.04 -19.75
C TYR A 46 5.42 -7.09 -20.82
N GLU A 47 4.45 -7.56 -21.59
CA GLU A 47 3.76 -6.76 -22.60
C GLU A 47 2.88 -5.69 -21.94
N VAL A 48 2.71 -4.56 -22.61
CA VAL A 48 1.73 -3.54 -22.21
C VAL A 48 0.41 -3.89 -22.88
N THR A 49 -0.63 -4.09 -22.08
CA THR A 49 -1.98 -4.40 -22.54
C THR A 49 -2.90 -3.18 -22.38
N TYR A 50 -4.02 -3.18 -23.10
CA TYR A 50 -5.03 -2.14 -22.93
C TYR A 50 -5.68 -2.22 -21.54
N PRO A 51 -5.92 -1.08 -20.87
CA PRO A 51 -6.59 -1.07 -19.59
C PRO A 51 -8.05 -1.48 -19.75
N THR A 52 -8.48 -2.50 -18.99
CA THR A 52 -9.86 -3.01 -19.01
C THR A 52 -10.61 -2.63 -17.73
N LEU A 53 -11.93 -2.42 -17.84
CA LEU A 53 -12.79 -2.17 -16.68
C LEU A 53 -12.80 -3.35 -15.69
N SER A 54 -12.67 -4.57 -16.20
CA SER A 54 -12.54 -5.77 -15.35
C SER A 54 -11.31 -5.70 -14.45
N ALA A 55 -10.17 -5.26 -14.98
CA ALA A 55 -8.95 -5.10 -14.19
C ALA A 55 -9.09 -3.95 -13.18
N LEU A 56 -9.76 -2.85 -13.54
CA LEU A 56 -10.07 -1.78 -12.58
C LEU A 56 -10.88 -2.30 -11.38
N TYR A 57 -11.95 -3.08 -11.64
CA TYR A 57 -12.74 -3.71 -10.58
C TYR A 57 -11.88 -4.65 -9.72
N GLU A 58 -11.03 -5.44 -10.35
CA GLU A 58 -10.16 -6.40 -9.68
C GLU A 58 -9.18 -5.73 -8.72
N PHE A 59 -8.55 -4.63 -9.11
CA PHE A 59 -7.57 -3.93 -8.28
C PHE A 59 -8.17 -3.03 -7.22
N LEU A 60 -9.39 -2.52 -7.42
CA LEU A 60 -9.98 -1.57 -6.48
C LEU A 60 -10.91 -2.25 -5.48
N ILE A 61 -11.79 -3.15 -5.93
CA ILE A 61 -12.94 -3.59 -5.14
C ILE A 61 -12.96 -5.10 -4.91
N SER A 62 -12.36 -5.91 -5.80
CA SER A 62 -12.46 -7.36 -5.72
C SER A 62 -12.09 -7.93 -4.34
N PRO A 63 -12.80 -8.95 -3.84
CA PRO A 63 -12.46 -9.61 -2.57
C PRO A 63 -11.11 -10.34 -2.58
N SER A 64 -10.55 -10.64 -3.76
CA SER A 64 -9.27 -11.33 -3.89
C SER A 64 -8.07 -10.37 -3.85
N ARG A 65 -8.20 -9.17 -4.46
CA ARG A 65 -7.07 -8.25 -4.71
C ARG A 65 -7.39 -6.76 -4.56
N GLY A 66 -8.64 -6.42 -4.22
CA GLY A 66 -9.13 -5.05 -4.18
C GLY A 66 -8.49 -4.22 -3.07
N LEU A 67 -7.91 -3.09 -3.46
CA LEU A 67 -7.30 -2.14 -2.54
C LEU A 67 -8.28 -1.67 -1.46
N PHE A 68 -9.53 -1.36 -1.81
CA PHE A 68 -10.56 -0.93 -0.85
C PHE A 68 -11.18 -2.09 -0.07
N PHE A 69 -11.07 -3.32 -0.58
CA PHE A 69 -11.46 -4.49 0.18
C PHE A 69 -10.49 -4.73 1.33
N PHE A 70 -9.18 -4.73 1.05
CA PHE A 70 -8.15 -4.95 2.07
C PHE A 70 -7.89 -3.73 2.96
N SER A 71 -8.02 -2.53 2.43
CA SER A 71 -7.84 -1.28 3.16
C SER A 71 -9.06 -0.36 3.03
N PRO A 72 -10.20 -0.71 3.66
CA PRO A 72 -11.41 0.12 3.67
C PRO A 72 -11.18 1.56 4.16
N ILE A 73 -10.15 1.79 4.99
CA ILE A 73 -9.77 3.14 5.45
C ILE A 73 -9.46 4.09 4.29
N LEU A 74 -9.01 3.57 3.15
CA LEU A 74 -8.73 4.37 1.95
C LEU A 74 -10.00 4.95 1.31
N ILE A 75 -11.19 4.48 1.67
CA ILE A 75 -12.44 5.11 1.24
C ILE A 75 -12.54 6.52 1.85
N PHE A 76 -12.21 6.69 3.13
CA PHE A 76 -12.12 8.02 3.74
C PHE A 76 -10.98 8.85 3.15
N ALA A 77 -9.86 8.21 2.78
CA ALA A 77 -8.77 8.91 2.11
C ALA A 77 -9.29 9.56 0.84
N ILE A 78 -10.07 8.83 0.04
CA ILE A 78 -10.64 9.34 -1.20
C ILE A 78 -11.66 10.45 -0.93
N LEU A 79 -12.56 10.27 0.04
CA LEU A 79 -13.55 11.27 0.38
C LEU A 79 -12.89 12.58 0.82
N ALA A 80 -11.93 12.52 1.75
CA ALA A 80 -11.18 13.67 2.21
C ALA A 80 -10.28 14.25 1.11
N PHE A 81 -9.69 13.40 0.28
CA PHE A 81 -8.90 13.82 -0.86
C PHE A 81 -9.74 14.62 -1.84
N PHE A 82 -10.99 14.20 -2.09
CA PHE A 82 -11.92 15.08 -2.74
C PHE A 82 -12.13 16.28 -1.82
N ASP A 83 -12.78 16.23 -0.66
CA ASP A 83 -13.19 17.39 0.17
C ASP A 83 -12.10 18.40 0.60
N SER A 84 -10.83 18.07 0.38
CA SER A 84 -9.66 18.93 0.56
C SER A 84 -9.84 20.37 0.04
N PRO A 85 -9.55 21.40 0.85
CA PRO A 85 -9.51 22.78 0.41
C PRO A 85 -8.39 23.02 -0.62
N ASP A 86 -7.41 22.11 -0.70
CA ASP A 86 -6.25 22.22 -1.55
C ASP A 86 -6.49 21.82 -3.02
N ARG A 87 -7.72 21.43 -3.40
CA ARG A 87 -8.12 21.08 -4.79
C ARG A 87 -7.64 22.08 -5.83
N GLY A 88 -7.61 23.37 -5.48
CA GLY A 88 -7.21 24.46 -6.37
C GLY A 88 -5.71 24.49 -6.68
N PHE A 89 -4.86 23.92 -5.83
CA PHE A 89 -3.41 24.02 -5.95
C PHE A 89 -2.83 23.01 -6.93
N ARG A 90 -1.71 23.40 -7.56
CA ARG A 90 -0.96 22.54 -8.48
C ARG A 90 -0.45 21.25 -7.82
N ARG A 91 -0.12 21.29 -6.53
CA ARG A 91 0.31 20.09 -5.77
C ARG A 91 -0.76 19.01 -5.82
N HIS A 92 -2.00 19.37 -5.54
CA HIS A 92 -3.14 18.46 -5.56
C HIS A 92 -3.37 17.86 -6.96
N ARG A 93 -3.27 18.67 -8.02
CA ARG A 93 -3.38 18.18 -9.41
C ARG A 93 -2.28 17.22 -9.80
N VAL A 94 -1.04 17.47 -9.39
CA VAL A 94 0.08 16.53 -9.63
C VAL A 94 -0.17 15.22 -8.89
N LYS A 95 -0.64 15.29 -7.63
CA LYS A 95 -1.01 14.13 -6.82
C LYS A 95 -2.06 13.26 -7.52
N ILE A 96 -3.15 13.88 -8.01
CA ILE A 96 -4.18 13.21 -8.83
C ILE A 96 -3.56 12.56 -10.06
N ALA A 97 -2.79 13.33 -10.84
CA ALA A 97 -2.20 12.84 -12.07
C ALA A 97 -1.27 11.64 -11.82
N THR A 98 -0.49 11.65 -10.73
CA THR A 98 0.37 10.53 -10.34
C THR A 98 -0.45 9.31 -9.95
N ILE A 99 -1.51 9.46 -9.16
CA ILE A 99 -2.39 8.34 -8.77
C ILE A 99 -3.02 7.70 -10.02
N PHE A 100 -3.60 8.52 -10.91
CA PHE A 100 -4.18 8.03 -12.16
C PHE A 100 -3.16 7.40 -13.09
N PHE A 101 -1.97 7.99 -13.22
CA PHE A 101 -0.90 7.46 -14.06
C PHE A 101 -0.45 6.08 -13.58
N VAL A 102 -0.22 5.91 -12.27
CA VAL A 102 0.15 4.61 -11.69
C VAL A 102 -0.99 3.62 -11.84
N LEU A 103 -2.24 4.02 -11.56
CA LEU A 103 -3.40 3.14 -11.71
C LEU A 103 -3.55 2.64 -13.14
N LEU A 104 -3.46 3.53 -14.14
CA LEU A 104 -3.52 3.16 -15.56
C LEU A 104 -2.34 2.26 -15.95
N GLY A 105 -1.13 2.58 -15.48
CA GLY A 105 0.06 1.77 -15.72
C GLY A 105 -0.09 0.35 -15.19
N VAL A 106 -0.64 0.19 -13.97
CA VAL A 106 -0.86 -1.13 -13.34
C VAL A 106 -1.96 -1.92 -14.06
N ILE A 107 -3.06 -1.28 -14.42
CA ILE A 107 -4.16 -1.93 -15.15
C ILE A 107 -3.71 -2.36 -16.56
N GLY A 108 -2.82 -1.58 -17.18
CA GLY A 108 -2.23 -1.87 -18.49
C GLY A 108 -1.02 -2.79 -18.47
N PHE A 109 -0.58 -3.29 -17.33
CA PHE A 109 0.54 -4.21 -17.24
C PHE A 109 0.09 -5.65 -17.54
N SER A 110 0.79 -6.42 -18.37
CA SER A 110 0.38 -7.81 -18.70
C SER A 110 0.38 -8.72 -17.47
N GLU A 111 1.41 -8.63 -16.62
CA GLU A 111 1.45 -9.34 -15.34
C GLU A 111 0.80 -8.50 -14.24
N LYS A 112 -0.51 -8.28 -14.43
CA LYS A 112 -1.38 -7.48 -13.55
C LYS A 112 -1.15 -7.80 -12.07
N TYR A 113 -0.96 -9.07 -11.76
CA TYR A 113 -0.96 -9.54 -10.37
C TYR A 113 0.44 -9.60 -9.76
N GLY A 114 1.45 -9.64 -10.62
CA GLY A 114 2.81 -9.84 -10.16
C GLY A 114 3.01 -11.20 -9.46
N GLY A 115 2.36 -12.25 -9.96
CA GLY A 115 2.28 -13.54 -9.30
C GLY A 115 1.11 -13.63 -8.30
N ASP A 116 1.21 -14.57 -7.36
CA ASP A 116 0.08 -14.99 -6.53
C ASP A 116 -0.15 -14.13 -5.28
N SER A 117 0.43 -12.93 -5.21
CA SER A 117 0.31 -12.10 -4.00
C SER A 117 -1.12 -11.61 -3.75
N ILE A 118 -1.51 -11.59 -2.47
CA ILE A 118 -2.78 -11.03 -2.01
C ILE A 118 -2.73 -9.51 -2.01
N GLY A 119 -3.83 -8.89 -2.47
CA GLY A 119 -3.95 -7.44 -2.58
C GLY A 119 -3.28 -6.85 -3.82
N ALA A 120 -3.56 -5.57 -4.08
CA ALA A 120 -3.03 -4.84 -5.23
C ALA A 120 -1.60 -4.35 -4.98
N ARG A 121 -0.61 -5.25 -4.92
CA ARG A 121 0.78 -4.92 -4.54
C ARG A 121 1.38 -3.75 -5.33
N HIS A 122 1.05 -3.64 -6.62
CA HIS A 122 1.60 -2.60 -7.48
C HIS A 122 1.02 -1.22 -7.15
N LEU A 123 -0.14 -1.17 -6.50
CA LEU A 123 -0.77 0.06 -6.01
C LEU A 123 -0.20 0.51 -4.65
N ILE A 124 0.75 -0.20 -4.04
CA ILE A 124 1.36 0.23 -2.78
C ILE A 124 1.99 1.63 -2.90
N VAL A 125 2.48 1.98 -4.09
CA VAL A 125 3.12 3.27 -4.39
C VAL A 125 2.14 4.44 -4.28
N ILE A 126 0.84 4.23 -4.52
CA ILE A 126 -0.17 5.28 -4.43
C ILE A 126 -0.76 5.43 -3.03
N ILE A 127 -0.56 4.46 -2.13
CA ILE A 127 -1.14 4.49 -0.78
C ILE A 127 -0.69 5.72 0.02
N PRO A 128 0.60 6.10 0.09
CA PRO A 128 1.02 7.31 0.80
C PRO A 128 0.40 8.58 0.20
N LEU A 129 0.19 8.62 -1.12
CA LEU A 129 -0.43 9.77 -1.79
C LEU A 129 -1.93 9.86 -1.47
N LEU A 130 -2.61 8.73 -1.33
CA LEU A 130 -4.01 8.70 -0.87
C LEU A 130 -4.10 9.13 0.60
N LEU A 131 -3.20 8.64 1.45
CA LEU A 131 -3.15 8.96 2.88
C LEU A 131 -2.61 10.36 3.20
N ASP A 132 -2.09 11.11 2.23
CA ASP A 132 -1.64 12.51 2.44
C ASP A 132 -2.73 13.35 3.12
N SER A 133 -3.98 13.23 2.65
CA SER A 133 -5.15 13.91 3.24
C SER A 133 -5.50 13.44 4.66
N PHE A 134 -5.11 12.22 5.04
CA PHE A 134 -5.23 11.76 6.43
C PHE A 134 -4.27 12.50 7.36
N PHE A 135 -3.05 12.77 6.90
CA PHE A 135 -2.02 13.42 7.72
C PHE A 135 -2.22 14.93 7.81
N ASP A 136 -2.85 15.55 6.81
CA ASP A 136 -3.15 16.98 6.79
C ASP A 136 -4.37 17.37 7.66
N GLY A 137 -4.98 16.42 8.38
CA GLY A 137 -6.08 16.69 9.32
C GLY A 137 -7.45 16.88 8.68
N GLU A 138 -7.56 16.75 7.35
CA GLU A 138 -8.80 16.93 6.57
C GLU A 138 -9.91 15.92 6.93
N ILE A 139 -9.60 14.96 7.79
CA ILE A 139 -10.48 13.86 8.18
C ILE A 139 -11.12 14.07 9.56
N GLU A 140 -10.76 15.15 10.26
CA GLU A 140 -11.32 15.50 11.56
C GLU A 140 -12.84 15.72 11.52
N ASP A 141 -13.36 16.18 10.38
CA ASP A 141 -14.79 16.41 10.15
C ASP A 141 -15.63 15.11 10.10
N TYR A 142 -15.01 13.94 9.94
CA TYR A 142 -15.72 12.65 9.90
C TYR A 142 -15.81 11.99 11.29
N SER A 143 -16.83 11.15 11.51
CA SER A 143 -17.04 10.44 12.78
C SER A 143 -15.81 9.62 13.21
N SER A 144 -15.31 9.87 14.43
CA SER A 144 -14.16 9.18 15.02
C SER A 144 -14.38 7.66 15.14
N ILE A 145 -15.61 7.23 15.41
CA ILE A 145 -15.97 5.82 15.51
C ILE A 145 -15.86 5.13 14.14
N GLY A 146 -16.39 5.75 13.08
CA GLY A 146 -16.31 5.20 11.73
C GLY A 146 -14.86 5.06 11.25
N ARG A 147 -14.02 6.06 11.53
CA ARG A 147 -12.59 6.03 11.26
C ARG A 147 -11.89 4.90 11.98
N GLY A 148 -12.12 4.77 13.29
CA GLY A 148 -11.56 3.69 14.12
C GLY A 148 -11.97 2.29 13.64
N LEU A 149 -13.24 2.10 13.28
CA LEU A 149 -13.73 0.83 12.76
C LEU A 149 -13.10 0.47 11.41
N LEU A 150 -13.08 1.38 10.44
CA LEU A 150 -12.47 1.10 9.14
C LEU A 150 -10.95 0.93 9.22
N PHE A 151 -10.28 1.66 10.12
CA PHE A 151 -8.86 1.46 10.39
C PHE A 151 -8.61 0.08 10.98
N THR A 152 -9.38 -0.33 11.98
CA THR A 152 -9.28 -1.66 12.61
C THR A 152 -9.56 -2.76 11.59
N ALA A 153 -10.59 -2.60 10.76
CA ALA A 153 -10.91 -3.54 9.69
C ALA A 153 -9.76 -3.65 8.67
N SER A 154 -9.21 -2.51 8.24
CA SER A 154 -8.05 -2.47 7.32
C SER A 154 -6.83 -3.16 7.94
N PHE A 155 -6.56 -2.88 9.22
CA PHE A 155 -5.46 -3.50 9.94
C PHE A 155 -5.63 -5.01 10.00
N LEU A 156 -6.82 -5.52 10.37
CA LEU A 156 -7.09 -6.95 10.44
C LEU A 156 -6.99 -7.61 9.05
N LEU A 157 -7.61 -7.02 8.03
CA LEU A 157 -7.63 -7.56 6.66
C LEU A 157 -6.25 -7.57 6.00
N CYS A 158 -5.35 -6.65 6.35
CA CYS A 158 -3.96 -6.68 5.90
C CYS A 158 -3.09 -7.63 6.75
N THR A 159 -3.33 -7.70 8.06
CA THR A 159 -2.48 -8.46 8.99
C THR A 159 -2.75 -9.95 8.93
N ILE A 160 -4.01 -10.38 8.74
CA ILE A 160 -4.37 -11.80 8.64
C ILE A 160 -3.60 -12.50 7.51
N PRO A 161 -3.68 -12.06 6.23
CA PRO A 161 -2.90 -12.66 5.15
C PRO A 161 -1.38 -12.54 5.33
N MET A 162 -0.90 -11.47 5.99
CA MET A 162 0.51 -11.35 6.34
C MET A 162 0.95 -12.45 7.33
N LEU A 163 0.10 -12.81 8.29
CA LEU A 163 0.40 -13.80 9.32
C LEU A 163 0.15 -15.25 8.86
N THR A 164 -0.78 -15.49 7.94
CA THR A 164 -1.17 -16.84 7.51
C THR A 164 -0.40 -17.32 6.30
N TYR A 165 -0.60 -16.66 5.16
CA TYR A 165 0.04 -16.92 3.89
C TYR A 165 -0.33 -15.80 2.92
N SER A 166 0.67 -15.06 2.45
CA SER A 166 0.49 -13.86 1.62
C SER A 166 0.25 -14.12 0.14
N PHE A 167 0.25 -15.39 -0.28
CA PHE A 167 0.05 -15.79 -1.67
C PHE A 167 -1.25 -16.59 -1.85
N ALA A 168 -2.27 -16.04 -2.49
CA ALA A 168 -3.49 -16.77 -2.80
C ALA A 168 -3.49 -17.11 -4.29
N PRO A 169 -3.70 -18.40 -4.65
CA PRO A 169 -3.92 -18.79 -6.04
C PRO A 169 -5.07 -17.96 -6.65
N PRO A 170 -4.94 -17.51 -7.91
CA PRO A 170 -5.93 -16.65 -8.55
C PRO A 170 -7.32 -17.30 -8.69
N GLU A 171 -7.42 -18.63 -8.58
CA GLU A 171 -8.66 -19.38 -8.62
C GLU A 171 -9.56 -19.12 -7.39
N LEU A 172 -8.98 -18.65 -6.28
CA LEU A 172 -9.71 -18.36 -5.05
C LEU A 172 -10.23 -16.93 -5.06
N GLN A 173 -11.52 -16.76 -5.36
CA GLN A 173 -12.18 -15.45 -5.34
C GLN A 173 -12.29 -14.86 -3.92
N PHE A 174 -12.44 -15.70 -2.89
CA PHE A 174 -12.62 -15.29 -1.50
C PHE A 174 -11.59 -15.97 -0.58
N PRO A 175 -10.29 -15.63 -0.69
CA PRO A 175 -9.23 -16.32 0.04
C PRO A 175 -9.41 -16.22 1.57
N HIS A 176 -10.07 -15.17 2.06
CA HIS A 176 -10.39 -15.01 3.47
C HIS A 176 -11.32 -16.11 4.02
N ASN A 177 -12.28 -16.59 3.24
CA ASN A 177 -13.22 -17.62 3.67
C ASN A 177 -12.69 -19.03 3.39
N SER A 178 -12.20 -19.26 2.18
CA SER A 178 -11.87 -20.61 1.73
C SER A 178 -10.45 -21.05 2.07
N PHE A 179 -9.54 -20.11 2.32
CA PHE A 179 -8.12 -20.42 2.44
C PHE A 179 -7.57 -20.10 3.84
N TRP A 180 -7.83 -18.91 4.40
CA TRP A 180 -7.29 -18.56 5.71
C TRP A 180 -8.05 -19.19 6.88
N GLN A 181 -9.36 -19.38 6.76
CA GLN A 181 -10.15 -19.99 7.83
C GLN A 181 -9.64 -21.41 8.15
N PRO A 182 -9.45 -22.33 7.18
CA PRO A 182 -8.86 -23.64 7.46
C PRO A 182 -7.39 -23.56 7.95
N LEU A 183 -6.61 -22.61 7.41
CA LEU A 183 -5.21 -22.43 7.84
C LEU A 183 -5.10 -22.01 9.31
N LEU A 184 -6.00 -21.14 9.76
CA LEU A 184 -6.03 -20.62 11.13
C LEU A 184 -6.63 -21.64 12.11
N TYR A 185 -7.79 -22.22 11.79
CA TYR A 185 -8.53 -23.06 12.73
C TYR A 185 -8.12 -24.53 12.70
N ASP A 186 -7.88 -25.10 11.51
CA ASP A 186 -7.67 -26.55 11.38
C ASP A 186 -6.19 -26.92 11.49
N THR A 187 -5.31 -26.09 10.95
CA THR A 187 -3.86 -26.41 10.86
C THR A 187 -2.97 -25.56 11.76
N ASN A 188 -3.51 -24.50 12.40
CA ASN A 188 -2.76 -23.54 13.21
C ASN A 188 -1.49 -23.03 12.50
N LEU A 189 -1.58 -22.86 11.18
CA LEU A 189 -0.44 -22.59 10.31
C LEU A 189 -0.29 -21.07 10.15
N PHE A 190 0.75 -20.53 10.78
CA PHE A 190 1.12 -19.13 10.69
C PHE A 190 2.44 -19.04 9.91
N THR A 191 2.46 -18.40 8.73
CA THR A 191 3.73 -18.12 8.03
C THR A 191 4.48 -17.03 8.77
N MET A 192 5.53 -17.46 9.46
CA MET A 192 6.39 -16.59 10.23
C MET A 192 7.64 -16.21 9.43
N THR A 193 7.58 -15.24 8.52
CA THR A 193 8.80 -14.84 7.78
C THR A 193 9.89 -14.22 8.68
N LEU A 194 9.57 -13.85 9.93
CA LEU A 194 10.53 -13.39 10.95
C LEU A 194 10.63 -14.32 12.18
N ALA A 195 9.52 -14.86 12.67
CA ALA A 195 9.54 -15.77 13.82
C ALA A 195 10.05 -17.19 13.46
N ASN A 196 9.99 -17.61 12.19
CA ASN A 196 10.60 -18.86 11.72
C ASN A 196 12.13 -18.72 11.64
N THR A 197 12.63 -17.52 11.33
CA THR A 197 14.06 -17.17 11.36
C THR A 197 14.63 -17.18 12.78
N PHE A 198 13.81 -16.91 13.80
CA PHE A 198 14.19 -17.00 15.22
C PHE A 198 13.75 -18.29 15.92
N GLY A 199 13.26 -19.29 15.19
CA GLY A 199 12.89 -20.59 15.75
C GLY A 199 11.67 -20.57 16.68
N LEU A 200 10.84 -19.52 16.63
CA LEU A 200 9.62 -19.36 17.44
C LEU A 200 8.42 -20.12 16.82
N VAL A 201 8.71 -21.22 16.15
CA VAL A 201 7.72 -22.04 15.45
C VAL A 201 6.87 -22.71 16.52
N ARG A 202 5.56 -22.44 16.51
CA ARG A 202 4.51 -23.08 17.35
C ARG A 202 4.31 -22.51 18.76
N SER A 203 4.34 -21.19 18.95
CA SER A 203 3.88 -20.64 20.22
C SER A 203 2.97 -19.42 20.06
N VAL A 204 1.89 -19.38 20.85
CA VAL A 204 0.94 -18.24 20.94
C VAL A 204 1.65 -16.90 21.17
N TRP A 205 2.85 -16.95 21.77
CA TRP A 205 3.75 -15.80 21.96
C TRP A 205 4.08 -15.03 20.67
N THR A 206 3.95 -15.61 19.48
CA THR A 206 4.22 -14.92 18.22
C THR A 206 3.09 -14.00 17.75
N ILE A 207 1.86 -14.24 18.19
CA ILE A 207 0.69 -13.41 17.88
C ILE A 207 0.59 -12.24 18.87
N LEU A 208 1.22 -12.37 20.04
CA LEU A 208 1.18 -11.43 21.15
C LEU A 208 1.64 -10.02 20.74
N PRO A 209 2.74 -9.81 19.99
CA PRO A 209 3.15 -8.46 19.57
C PRO A 209 2.11 -7.78 18.66
N ALA A 210 1.55 -8.52 17.68
CA ALA A 210 0.51 -7.99 16.80
C ALA A 210 -0.78 -7.68 17.59
N GLY A 211 -1.17 -8.55 18.52
CA GLY A 211 -2.30 -8.33 19.42
C GLY A 211 -2.11 -7.13 20.35
N VAL A 212 -0.91 -6.94 20.90
CA VAL A 212 -0.55 -5.77 21.73
C VAL A 212 -0.59 -4.50 20.90
N LEU A 213 -0.04 -4.50 19.68
CA LEU A 213 -0.10 -3.35 18.78
C LEU A 213 -1.56 -3.00 18.40
N LEU A 214 -2.40 -4.00 18.14
CA LEU A 214 -3.83 -3.80 17.91
C LEU A 214 -4.51 -3.18 19.13
N LEU A 215 -4.28 -3.73 20.33
CA LEU A 215 -4.87 -3.21 21.57
C LEU A 215 -4.39 -1.78 21.87
N LEU A 216 -3.12 -1.48 21.62
CA LEU A 216 -2.57 -0.12 21.75
C LEU A 216 -3.21 0.84 20.73
N ALA A 217 -3.38 0.40 19.48
CA ALA A 217 -4.06 1.21 18.47
C ALA A 217 -5.52 1.50 18.88
N ILE A 218 -6.27 0.49 19.32
CA ILE A 218 -7.64 0.65 19.84
C ILE A 218 -7.66 1.59 21.04
N TYR A 219 -6.72 1.45 21.97
CA TYR A 219 -6.61 2.30 23.15
C TYR A 219 -6.33 3.76 22.77
N CYS A 220 -5.38 4.02 21.87
CA CYS A 220 -5.08 5.37 21.39
C CYS A 220 -6.29 6.01 20.70
N VAL A 221 -6.96 5.26 19.80
CA VAL A 221 -8.17 5.73 19.12
C VAL A 221 -9.29 6.03 20.13
N TRP A 222 -9.51 5.17 21.12
CA TRP A 222 -10.52 5.38 22.15
C TRP A 222 -10.21 6.59 23.04
N ARG A 223 -8.94 6.74 23.45
CA ARG A 223 -8.48 7.86 24.27
C ARG A 223 -8.71 9.18 23.55
N ASP A 224 -8.28 9.28 22.30
CA ASP A 224 -8.41 10.50 21.50
C ASP A 224 -9.88 10.81 21.19
N ALA A 225 -10.73 9.79 21.00
CA ALA A 225 -12.17 9.99 20.82
C ALA A 225 -12.88 10.49 22.09
N LYS A 226 -12.42 10.10 23.28
CA LYS A 226 -13.04 10.47 24.56
C LYS A 226 -12.51 11.80 25.12
N PHE A 227 -11.28 12.15 24.80
CA PHE A 227 -10.61 13.37 25.25
C PHE A 227 -9.97 14.09 24.06
N PRO A 228 -10.78 14.71 23.19
CA PRO A 228 -10.24 15.57 22.14
C PRO A 228 -9.51 16.76 22.77
N PHE A 229 -8.29 17.04 22.31
CA PHE A 229 -7.49 18.20 22.73
C PHE A 229 -8.12 19.52 22.27
#